data_AF-A0A2M4APW9-F1
#
_entry.id   AF-A0A2M4APW9-F1
#
_cell.length_a   1.000
_cell.length_b   1.000
_cell.length_c   1.000
_cell.angle_alpha   90.00
_cell.angle_beta   90.00
_cell.angle_gamma   90.00
#
_symmetry.space_group_name_H-M   'P 1'
#
loop_
_entity.id
_entity.type
_entity.pdbx_description
1 polymer ?
#
loop_
_entity_poly.entity_id
_entity_poly.type
_entity_poly.pdbx_seq_one_letter_code
_entity_poly.pdbx_strand_id
1 'polypeptide(L)'
;EETADNESTVVVKNEKRQKANPNIQSTSTLRRKPGLGAADGEGSDSSADEDEKSIVVSYKSKRTAQSEGPRDQGATAELEIETETDRDAQAIYQKSININKELEGKADDKLYRGRNNYTQFYKKKDSAQGNAASGLVRKGPIRAPTNIRSTVRWDYQPDICKDYKETGYCGFGDSCKFLHDRSDYKHGWQMEQEGPSGTHAADDSDGDDTKYEIHSDDEELPFKCFICRESFVDPVVTKCKHYFCERCALAQFKKSSRCAICGVQTNGMFNPAKELAARLKSKELEQDSDSD
;
A
#
# COMPACT_ATOMS: atom_id res chain seq x y z
N GLU A 1 -40.01 21.88 54.23
CA GLU A 1 -40.36 21.25 52.95
C GLU A 1 -39.13 21.35 52.06
N GLU A 2 -38.44 20.23 51.88
CA GLU A 2 -37.21 20.12 51.08
C GLU A 2 -37.61 19.85 49.63
N THR A 3 -37.31 20.78 48.72
CA THR A 3 -37.52 20.59 47.28
C THR A 3 -36.25 19.98 46.69
N ALA A 4 -36.34 18.68 46.37
CA ALA A 4 -35.30 17.94 45.67
C ALA A 4 -35.27 18.32 44.18
N ASP A 5 -34.14 18.88 43.74
CA ASP A 5 -33.84 19.13 42.34
C ASP A 5 -33.55 17.80 41.62
N ASN A 6 -34.46 17.39 40.73
CA ASN A 6 -34.27 16.24 39.85
C ASN A 6 -33.43 16.65 38.63
N GLU A 7 -32.10 16.53 38.72
CA GLU A 7 -31.23 16.55 37.54
C GLU A 7 -31.45 15.27 36.71
N SER A 8 -32.01 15.42 35.51
CA SER A 8 -32.10 14.33 34.54
C SER A 8 -30.81 14.23 33.71
N THR A 9 -29.94 13.30 34.07
CA THR A 9 -28.76 12.95 33.24
C THR A 9 -29.18 12.18 31.99
N VAL A 10 -29.07 12.80 30.82
CA VAL A 10 -29.26 12.14 29.52
C VAL A 10 -27.98 11.41 29.11
N VAL A 11 -27.99 10.09 29.14
CA VAL A 11 -26.88 9.25 28.64
C VAL A 11 -26.96 9.18 27.11
N VAL A 12 -26.10 9.95 26.44
CA VAL A 12 -25.91 9.83 24.98
C VAL A 12 -25.10 8.56 24.68
N LYS A 13 -25.77 7.51 24.23
CA LYS A 13 -25.09 6.32 23.68
C LYS A 13 -24.54 6.69 22.30
N ASN A 14 -23.24 6.92 22.22
CA ASN A 14 -22.52 6.97 20.95
C ASN A 14 -22.49 5.56 20.36
N GLU A 15 -23.34 5.28 19.38
CA GLU A 15 -23.21 4.08 18.55
C GLU A 15 -21.90 4.15 17.79
N LYS A 16 -20.90 3.36 18.21
CA LYS A 16 -19.69 3.18 17.43
C LYS A 16 -20.09 2.46 16.14
N ARG A 17 -19.89 3.11 14.99
CA ARG A 17 -19.98 2.47 13.68
C ARG A 17 -19.14 1.18 13.71
N GLN A 18 -19.81 0.04 13.55
CA GLN A 18 -19.10 -1.23 13.42
C GLN A 18 -18.26 -1.16 12.14
N LYS A 19 -16.93 -1.29 12.27
CA LYS A 19 -16.04 -1.44 11.13
C LYS A 19 -16.35 -2.78 10.46
N ALA A 20 -16.53 -2.78 9.15
CA ALA A 20 -16.72 -4.01 8.38
C ALA A 20 -15.53 -4.94 8.62
N ASN A 21 -15.81 -6.20 8.94
CA ASN A 21 -14.76 -7.20 9.13
C ASN A 21 -14.10 -7.48 7.76
N PRO A 22 -12.79 -7.29 7.59
CA PRO A 22 -12.11 -7.53 6.32
C PRO A 22 -12.18 -8.99 5.84
N ASN A 23 -12.55 -9.94 6.72
CA ASN A 23 -12.78 -11.34 6.36
C ASN A 23 -14.22 -11.66 5.92
N ILE A 24 -15.11 -10.67 5.83
CA ILE A 24 -16.47 -10.84 5.31
C ILE A 24 -16.57 -10.11 3.97
N GLN A 25 -16.52 -10.86 2.88
CA GLN A 25 -16.78 -10.33 1.55
C GLN A 25 -18.29 -10.16 1.36
N SER A 26 -18.79 -8.93 1.45
CA SER A 26 -20.14 -8.61 0.97
C SER A 26 -20.07 -8.31 -0.53
N THR A 27 -20.73 -9.12 -1.36
CA THR A 27 -20.96 -8.75 -2.74
C THR A 27 -21.95 -7.58 -2.75
N SER A 28 -21.53 -6.41 -3.24
CA SER A 28 -22.46 -5.32 -3.47
C SER A 28 -23.46 -5.81 -4.52
N THR A 29 -24.72 -5.99 -4.13
CA THR A 29 -25.82 -6.20 -5.06
C THR A 29 -25.95 -4.93 -5.90
N LEU A 30 -25.21 -4.90 -7.01
CA LEU A 30 -25.45 -4.00 -8.12
C LEU A 30 -26.89 -4.27 -8.57
N ARG A 31 -27.80 -3.39 -8.15
CA ARG A 31 -29.15 -3.30 -8.68
C ARG A 31 -29.03 -3.08 -10.18
N ARG A 32 -29.04 -4.15 -10.97
CA ARG A 32 -29.21 -4.07 -12.41
C ARG A 32 -30.56 -3.40 -12.65
N LYS A 33 -30.54 -2.24 -13.30
CA LYS A 33 -31.76 -1.60 -13.81
C LYS A 33 -32.46 -2.61 -14.73
N PRO A 34 -33.78 -2.87 -14.58
CA PRO A 34 -34.51 -3.69 -15.53
C PRO A 34 -34.67 -2.87 -16.81
N GLY A 35 -33.98 -3.31 -17.86
CA GLY A 35 -34.05 -2.71 -19.18
C GLY A 35 -33.89 -3.81 -20.21
N LEU A 36 -35.02 -4.19 -20.80
CA LEU A 36 -35.19 -4.90 -22.07
C LEU A 36 -34.89 -6.41 -22.07
N GLY A 37 -35.94 -7.18 -21.72
CA GLY A 37 -36.42 -8.31 -22.51
C GLY A 37 -35.61 -9.61 -22.50
N ALA A 38 -35.87 -10.49 -21.53
CA ALA A 38 -35.91 -11.93 -21.75
C ALA A 38 -36.76 -12.57 -20.65
N ALA A 39 -37.70 -13.40 -21.08
CA ALA A 39 -38.87 -13.85 -20.36
C ALA A 39 -38.56 -14.67 -19.09
N ASP A 40 -39.48 -14.52 -18.13
CA ASP A 40 -39.69 -15.44 -17.02
C ASP A 40 -39.81 -16.88 -17.56
N GLY A 41 -38.91 -17.74 -17.11
CA GLY A 41 -38.86 -19.16 -17.44
C GLY A 41 -38.49 -19.93 -16.20
N GLU A 42 -39.50 -20.20 -15.38
CA GLU A 42 -39.45 -21.25 -14.36
C GLU A 42 -39.24 -22.58 -15.09
N GLY A 43 -38.07 -23.20 -14.90
CA GLY A 43 -37.68 -24.40 -15.65
C GLY A 43 -36.65 -25.22 -14.91
N SER A 44 -37.10 -26.37 -14.44
CA SER A 44 -36.35 -27.41 -13.76
C SER A 44 -35.16 -27.95 -14.56
N ASP A 45 -34.15 -28.37 -13.81
CA ASP A 45 -33.16 -29.42 -14.09
C ASP A 45 -33.31 -30.18 -15.42
N SER A 46 -32.30 -30.04 -16.30
CA SER A 46 -31.85 -31.14 -17.15
C SER A 46 -30.44 -30.88 -17.67
N SER A 47 -29.54 -31.76 -17.25
CA SER A 47 -28.25 -32.09 -17.85
C SER A 47 -28.24 -32.12 -19.39
N ALA A 48 -27.28 -31.44 -20.01
CA ALA A 48 -26.44 -31.93 -21.10
C ALA A 48 -25.59 -30.78 -21.66
N ASP A 49 -24.30 -31.07 -21.82
CA ASP A 49 -23.30 -30.24 -22.48
C ASP A 49 -23.71 -29.89 -23.91
N GLU A 50 -23.80 -28.58 -24.23
CA GLU A 50 -23.53 -28.10 -25.58
C GLU A 50 -22.68 -26.81 -25.52
N ASP A 51 -21.47 -26.94 -26.04
CA ASP A 51 -20.45 -25.91 -26.17
C ASP A 51 -20.86 -24.88 -27.23
N GLU A 52 -21.48 -23.78 -26.82
CA GLU A 52 -21.55 -22.57 -27.64
C GLU A 52 -20.27 -21.73 -27.47
N LYS A 53 -19.54 -21.58 -28.58
CA LYS A 53 -18.30 -20.82 -28.75
C LYS A 53 -18.47 -19.36 -28.35
N SER A 54 -18.33 -19.06 -27.06
CA SER A 54 -17.94 -17.74 -26.61
C SER A 54 -16.44 -17.55 -26.90
N ILE A 55 -16.10 -16.48 -27.64
CA ILE A 55 -14.72 -16.07 -28.00
C ILE A 55 -13.95 -15.53 -26.76
N VAL A 56 -14.38 -15.89 -25.55
CA VAL A 56 -13.82 -15.41 -24.30
C VAL A 56 -13.60 -16.60 -23.38
N VAL A 57 -12.37 -16.76 -22.89
CA VAL A 57 -12.03 -17.79 -21.91
C VAL A 57 -12.89 -17.55 -20.66
N SER A 58 -13.84 -18.44 -20.40
CA SER A 58 -14.66 -18.40 -19.19
C SER A 58 -14.14 -19.41 -18.17
N TYR A 59 -13.77 -18.92 -16.99
CA TYR A 59 -13.39 -19.78 -15.86
C TYR A 59 -14.66 -20.20 -15.11
N LYS A 60 -15.18 -21.38 -15.43
CA LYS A 60 -16.32 -21.97 -14.73
C LYS A 60 -15.89 -22.33 -13.29
N SER A 61 -16.69 -21.95 -12.29
CA SER A 61 -16.42 -22.31 -10.89
C SER A 61 -16.64 -23.81 -10.64
N LYS A 62 -15.96 -24.37 -9.64
CA LYS A 62 -16.08 -25.79 -9.27
C LYS A 62 -17.44 -26.15 -8.62
N ARG A 63 -18.28 -25.15 -8.30
CA ARG A 63 -19.61 -25.28 -7.66
C ARG A 63 -19.61 -26.18 -6.41
N THR A 64 -18.52 -26.19 -5.65
CA THR A 64 -18.39 -26.93 -4.38
C THR A 64 -18.76 -26.05 -3.19
N ALA A 65 -19.37 -26.64 -2.16
CA ALA A 65 -19.72 -25.93 -0.92
C ALA A 65 -18.54 -25.69 0.03
N GLN A 66 -17.39 -26.34 -0.21
CA GLN A 66 -16.18 -26.14 0.59
C GLN A 66 -15.55 -24.78 0.29
N SER A 67 -15.10 -24.09 1.34
CA SER A 67 -14.36 -22.83 1.20
C SER A 67 -13.04 -23.05 0.48
N GLU A 68 -12.61 -22.05 -0.29
CA GLU A 68 -11.29 -22.05 -0.91
C GLU A 68 -10.23 -21.78 0.16
N GLY A 69 -9.37 -22.77 0.39
CA GLY A 69 -8.19 -22.65 1.27
C GLY A 69 -8.10 -23.75 2.35
N PRO A 70 -6.99 -23.75 3.10
CA PRO A 70 -6.77 -24.67 4.21
C PRO A 70 -7.76 -24.46 5.36
N ARG A 71 -8.18 -25.54 6.03
CA ARG A 71 -9.14 -25.49 7.16
C ARG A 71 -8.60 -24.75 8.38
N ASP A 72 -7.28 -24.73 8.54
CA ASP A 72 -6.53 -24.15 9.64
C ASP A 72 -6.17 -22.66 9.40
N GLN A 73 -6.62 -22.07 8.28
CA GLN A 73 -6.36 -20.66 7.93
C GLN A 73 -4.85 -20.30 7.91
N GLY A 74 -3.98 -21.28 7.64
CA GLY A 74 -2.53 -21.09 7.57
C GLY A 74 -1.82 -21.14 8.93
N ALA A 75 -2.45 -21.65 9.99
CA ALA A 75 -1.81 -21.85 11.29
C ALA A 75 -0.67 -22.88 11.25
N THR A 76 -0.77 -23.90 10.38
CA THR A 76 0.29 -24.90 10.16
C THR A 76 1.02 -24.68 8.83
N ALA A 77 1.11 -23.43 8.38
CA ALA A 77 1.87 -23.10 7.18
C ALA A 77 3.35 -23.43 7.39
N GLU A 78 3.88 -24.32 6.55
CA GLU A 78 5.31 -24.63 6.50
C GLU A 78 6.02 -23.71 5.50
N LEU A 79 7.23 -23.28 5.84
CA LEU A 79 8.07 -22.49 4.94
C LEU A 79 8.81 -23.40 3.95
N GLU A 80 8.26 -23.50 2.74
CA GLU A 80 8.80 -24.30 1.62
C GLU A 80 9.74 -23.49 0.71
N ILE A 81 10.46 -22.50 1.26
CA ILE A 81 11.43 -21.68 0.50
C ILE A 81 12.73 -22.47 0.25
N GLU A 82 13.09 -23.33 1.19
CA GLU A 82 14.32 -24.13 1.18
C GLU A 82 14.10 -25.53 0.59
N THR A 83 15.19 -26.28 0.37
CA THR A 83 15.10 -27.66 -0.10
C THR A 83 14.26 -28.53 0.85
N GLU A 84 13.38 -29.36 0.28
CA GLU A 84 12.57 -30.36 1.00
C GLU A 84 13.40 -31.19 1.99
N THR A 85 12.76 -31.59 3.10
CA THR A 85 13.39 -32.27 4.24
C THR A 85 14.04 -33.62 3.90
N ASP A 86 13.64 -34.28 2.81
CA ASP A 86 14.18 -35.57 2.37
C ASP A 86 15.41 -35.47 1.46
N ARG A 87 15.54 -34.32 0.78
CA ARG A 87 16.57 -34.04 -0.23
C ARG A 87 17.60 -33.04 0.23
N ASP A 88 17.38 -32.45 1.40
CA ASP A 88 18.32 -31.50 1.97
C ASP A 88 19.68 -32.15 2.29
N ALA A 89 20.68 -31.31 2.45
CA ALA A 89 22.03 -31.77 2.76
C ALA A 89 22.11 -32.49 4.12
N GLN A 90 21.15 -32.30 5.02
CA GLN A 90 21.07 -33.03 6.29
C GLN A 90 20.66 -34.48 6.09
N ALA A 91 19.60 -34.72 5.32
CA ALA A 91 19.09 -36.04 5.00
C ALA A 91 20.12 -36.83 4.18
N ILE A 92 20.77 -36.19 3.20
CA ILE A 92 21.87 -36.83 2.45
C ILE A 92 23.00 -37.25 3.39
N TYR A 93 23.37 -36.39 4.34
CA TYR A 93 24.42 -36.70 5.30
C TYR A 93 24.02 -37.82 6.28
N GLN A 94 22.78 -37.81 6.78
CA GLN A 94 22.23 -38.89 7.61
C GLN A 94 22.22 -40.22 6.85
N LYS A 95 21.77 -40.21 5.59
CA LYS A 95 21.83 -41.37 4.69
C LYS A 95 23.27 -41.89 4.54
N SER A 96 24.25 -41.01 4.37
CA SER A 96 25.66 -41.41 4.26
C SER A 96 26.23 -42.01 5.55
N ILE A 97 25.84 -41.49 6.72
CA ILE A 97 26.24 -42.06 8.02
C ILE A 97 25.65 -43.46 8.18
N ASN A 98 24.37 -43.63 7.85
CA ASN A 98 23.68 -44.91 7.99
C ASN A 98 24.33 -45.97 7.10
N ILE A 99 24.63 -45.63 5.83
CA ILE A 99 25.31 -46.52 4.90
C ILE A 99 26.72 -46.89 5.40
N ASN A 100 27.48 -45.92 5.90
CA ASN A 100 28.83 -46.19 6.44
C ASN A 100 28.79 -47.06 7.71
N LYS A 101 27.76 -46.93 8.55
CA LYS A 101 27.54 -47.83 9.69
C LYS A 101 27.23 -49.26 9.24
N GLU A 102 26.42 -49.44 8.19
CA GLU A 102 26.08 -50.76 7.65
C GLU A 102 27.26 -51.46 6.96
N LEU A 103 28.19 -50.68 6.40
CA LEU A 103 29.41 -51.18 5.76
C LEU A 103 30.54 -51.45 6.77
N GLU A 104 30.38 -51.06 8.02
CA GLU A 104 31.39 -51.26 9.04
C GLU A 104 31.67 -52.77 9.25
N GLY A 105 32.90 -53.19 8.97
CA GLY A 105 33.34 -54.59 9.11
C GLY A 105 33.05 -55.49 7.90
N LYS A 106 32.45 -54.98 6.82
CA LYS A 106 32.28 -55.72 5.55
C LYS A 106 33.48 -55.49 4.62
N ALA A 107 33.81 -56.49 3.82
CA ALA A 107 34.82 -56.36 2.78
C ALA A 107 34.35 -55.40 1.68
N ASP A 108 35.30 -54.89 0.87
CA ASP A 108 34.97 -53.94 -0.20
C ASP A 108 34.25 -54.65 -1.37
N ASP A 109 32.95 -54.43 -1.47
CA ASP A 109 32.09 -55.01 -2.50
C ASP A 109 32.34 -54.41 -3.92
N LYS A 110 33.17 -53.36 -4.06
CA LYS A 110 33.37 -52.58 -5.31
C LYS A 110 32.09 -52.01 -5.96
N LEU A 111 30.95 -52.12 -5.29
CA LEU A 111 29.68 -51.57 -5.72
C LEU A 111 29.59 -50.08 -5.37
N TYR A 112 29.41 -49.23 -6.39
CA TYR A 112 29.29 -47.79 -6.21
C TYR A 112 27.96 -47.42 -5.53
N ARG A 113 28.04 -46.84 -4.32
CA ARG A 113 26.88 -46.43 -3.51
C ARG A 113 26.66 -44.91 -3.50
N GLY A 114 27.25 -44.21 -4.46
CA GLY A 114 27.16 -42.75 -4.60
C GLY A 114 28.41 -42.02 -4.11
N ARG A 115 28.56 -40.77 -4.57
CA ARG A 115 29.78 -39.96 -4.41
C ARG A 115 30.15 -39.66 -2.96
N ASN A 116 29.16 -39.64 -2.05
CA ASN A 116 29.37 -39.33 -0.65
C ASN A 116 29.64 -40.58 0.21
N ASN A 117 29.49 -41.77 -0.35
CA ASN A 117 29.48 -43.06 0.36
C ASN A 117 30.71 -43.92 0.01
N TYR A 118 31.83 -43.28 -0.33
CA TYR A 118 33.12 -43.97 -0.36
C TYR A 118 33.50 -44.41 1.06
N THR A 119 34.26 -45.50 1.18
CA THR A 119 34.65 -46.11 2.46
C THR A 119 35.40 -45.11 3.34
N GLN A 120 34.75 -44.69 4.43
CA GLN A 120 35.38 -43.84 5.45
C GLN A 120 35.81 -44.72 6.62
N PHE A 121 37.13 -44.86 6.81
CA PHE A 121 37.70 -45.65 7.91
C PHE A 121 37.62 -44.94 9.28
N TYR A 122 37.37 -43.63 9.27
CA TYR A 122 37.23 -42.83 10.47
C TYR A 122 35.77 -42.52 10.75
N LYS A 123 35.27 -42.99 11.90
CA LYS A 123 33.96 -42.57 12.39
C LYS A 123 34.01 -41.10 12.76
N LYS A 124 33.14 -40.30 12.15
CA LYS A 124 32.87 -38.94 12.63
C LYS A 124 32.18 -39.09 13.99
N LYS A 125 32.90 -38.78 15.07
CA LYS A 125 32.40 -38.90 16.43
C LYS A 125 31.38 -37.80 16.72
N ASP A 126 30.38 -38.15 17.52
CA ASP A 126 29.49 -37.18 18.14
C ASP A 126 30.31 -36.29 19.08
N SER A 127 30.02 -34.99 19.08
CA SER A 127 30.67 -34.05 19.99
C SER A 127 29.78 -33.84 21.22
N ALA A 128 30.33 -33.28 22.30
CA ALA A 128 29.54 -32.95 23.49
C ALA A 128 28.35 -31.99 23.20
N GLN A 129 28.38 -31.30 22.06
CA GLN A 129 27.34 -30.36 21.62
C GLN A 129 26.21 -31.01 20.80
N GLY A 130 26.32 -32.31 20.48
CA GLY A 130 25.25 -33.06 19.83
C GLY A 130 25.73 -34.15 18.86
N ASN A 131 24.75 -34.85 18.29
CA ASN A 131 24.98 -35.90 17.31
C ASN A 131 25.67 -35.32 16.05
N ALA A 132 26.53 -36.09 15.40
CA ALA A 132 27.24 -35.70 14.18
C ALA A 132 26.29 -35.29 13.05
N ALA A 133 25.05 -35.77 13.07
CA ALA A 133 23.98 -35.46 12.12
C ALA A 133 23.06 -34.29 12.54
N SER A 134 23.24 -33.73 13.74
CA SER A 134 22.45 -32.59 14.22
C SER A 134 22.99 -31.27 13.66
N GLY A 135 22.10 -30.28 13.51
CA GLY A 135 22.40 -28.99 12.86
C GLY A 135 23.51 -28.16 13.52
N LEU A 136 23.80 -28.38 14.82
CA LEU A 136 24.83 -27.63 15.55
C LEU A 136 26.25 -28.17 15.33
N VAL A 137 26.40 -29.46 15.01
CA VAL A 137 27.71 -30.12 14.89
C VAL A 137 28.06 -30.38 13.41
N ARG A 138 27.04 -30.48 12.56
CA ARG A 138 27.20 -30.77 11.14
C ARG A 138 27.73 -29.56 10.39
N LYS A 139 28.78 -29.78 9.60
CA LYS A 139 29.31 -28.78 8.65
C LYS A 139 28.54 -28.85 7.32
N GLY A 140 28.10 -27.71 6.82
CA GLY A 140 27.37 -27.57 5.54
C GLY A 140 26.04 -26.84 5.71
N PRO A 141 25.21 -26.78 4.65
CA PRO A 141 23.93 -26.06 4.67
C PRO A 141 22.99 -26.60 5.76
N ILE A 142 22.57 -25.75 6.69
CA ILE A 142 21.72 -26.15 7.83
C ILE A 142 20.25 -26.07 7.41
N ARG A 143 19.43 -27.01 7.89
CA ARG A 143 17.99 -27.00 7.65
C ARG A 143 17.35 -25.84 8.43
N ALA A 144 16.64 -24.96 7.72
CA ALA A 144 15.86 -23.90 8.34
C ALA A 144 14.63 -24.47 9.10
N PRO A 145 14.17 -23.83 10.18
CA PRO A 145 12.93 -24.21 10.85
C PRO A 145 11.72 -23.97 9.93
N THR A 146 10.84 -24.96 9.79
CA THR A 146 9.67 -24.89 8.89
C THR A 146 8.54 -24.01 9.43
N ASN A 147 8.46 -23.88 10.75
CA ASN A 147 7.33 -23.29 11.47
C ASN A 147 7.58 -21.86 11.97
N ILE A 148 8.66 -21.21 11.53
CA ILE A 148 9.06 -19.88 12.02
C ILE A 148 9.22 -18.92 10.85
N ARG A 149 8.34 -17.92 10.76
CA ARG A 149 8.52 -16.78 9.86
C ARG A 149 9.50 -15.78 10.46
N SER A 150 10.61 -15.55 9.79
CA SER A 150 11.56 -14.49 10.16
C SER A 150 10.90 -13.12 10.03
N THR A 151 11.03 -12.28 11.06
CA THR A 151 10.58 -10.88 11.01
C THR A 151 11.47 -10.10 10.06
N VAL A 152 10.89 -9.56 8.98
CA VAL A 152 11.62 -8.72 8.02
C VAL A 152 11.45 -7.26 8.44
N ARG A 153 12.56 -6.53 8.51
CA ARG A 153 12.60 -5.07 8.70
C ARG A 153 13.37 -4.47 7.54
N TRP A 154 12.77 -3.52 6.85
CA TRP A 154 13.43 -2.74 5.81
C TRP A 154 14.49 -1.83 6.44
N ASP A 155 15.72 -1.94 5.97
CA ASP A 155 16.79 -1.04 6.36
C ASP A 155 16.95 0.04 5.29
N TYR A 156 16.39 1.22 5.56
CA TYR A 156 16.44 2.35 4.63
C TYR A 156 17.72 3.18 4.76
N GLN A 157 18.57 2.94 5.76
CA GLN A 157 19.78 3.72 5.97
C GLN A 157 20.90 3.22 5.05
N PRO A 158 21.33 4.01 4.04
CA PRO A 158 22.43 3.59 3.17
C PRO A 158 23.78 3.87 3.83
N ASP A 159 24.70 2.90 3.76
CA ASP A 159 26.08 3.07 4.18
C ASP A 159 26.94 3.73 3.08
N ILE A 160 26.51 4.87 2.55
CA ILE A 160 27.21 5.62 1.51
C ILE A 160 28.00 6.77 2.14
N CYS A 161 29.26 6.93 1.73
CA CYS A 161 30.09 8.03 2.20
C CYS A 161 29.54 9.36 1.68
N LYS A 162 29.02 10.19 2.59
CA LYS A 162 28.49 11.51 2.27
C LYS A 162 29.52 12.38 1.56
N ASP A 163 30.72 12.49 2.13
CA ASP A 163 31.78 13.36 1.60
C ASP A 163 32.21 12.92 0.20
N TYR A 164 32.35 11.62 -0.03
CA TYR A 164 32.71 11.09 -1.35
C TYR A 164 31.59 11.29 -2.38
N LYS A 165 30.32 11.11 -1.98
CA LYS A 165 29.16 11.28 -2.87
C LYS A 165 29.03 12.74 -3.33
N GLU A 166 29.11 13.68 -2.39
CA GLU A 166 28.91 15.11 -2.68
C GLU A 166 30.14 15.76 -3.31
N THR A 167 31.33 15.48 -2.78
CA THR A 167 32.56 16.20 -3.17
C THR A 167 33.45 15.40 -4.12
N GLY A 168 33.25 14.08 -4.21
CA GLY A 168 34.16 13.19 -4.94
C GLY A 168 35.47 12.89 -4.22
N TYR A 169 35.67 13.42 -3.01
CA TYR A 169 36.87 13.21 -2.21
C TYR A 169 36.49 12.85 -0.77
N CYS A 170 36.92 11.68 -0.33
CA CYS A 170 36.83 11.30 1.08
C CYS A 170 38.18 11.55 1.74
N GLY A 171 38.22 12.35 2.80
CA GLY A 171 39.44 12.57 3.58
C GLY A 171 40.00 11.30 4.23
N PHE A 172 39.18 10.26 4.39
CA PHE A 172 39.60 8.95 4.89
C PHE A 172 40.13 8.03 3.78
N GLY A 173 40.02 8.42 2.51
CA GLY A 173 40.41 7.60 1.36
C GLY A 173 39.82 6.19 1.45
N ASP A 174 40.60 5.18 1.08
CA ASP A 174 40.17 3.78 1.08
C ASP A 174 40.00 3.16 2.48
N SER A 175 40.34 3.91 3.54
CA SER A 175 40.11 3.47 4.93
C SER A 175 38.69 3.80 5.42
N CYS A 176 37.88 4.46 4.60
CA CYS A 176 36.49 4.78 4.93
C CYS A 176 35.65 3.49 5.06
N LYS A 177 34.91 3.36 6.16
CA LYS A 177 33.98 2.23 6.36
C LYS A 177 32.72 2.30 5.50
N PHE A 178 32.46 3.45 4.89
CA PHE A 178 31.28 3.73 4.07
C PHE A 178 31.61 3.55 2.60
N LEU A 179 30.62 3.15 1.81
CA LEU A 179 30.76 2.89 0.38
C LEU A 179 31.06 4.19 -0.39
N HIS A 180 32.09 4.13 -1.22
CA HIS A 180 32.47 5.19 -2.15
C HIS A 180 31.69 5.08 -3.46
N ASP A 181 30.41 5.44 -3.41
CA ASP A 181 29.54 5.51 -4.57
C ASP A 181 29.08 6.95 -4.84
N ARG A 182 28.93 7.29 -6.13
CA ARG A 182 28.49 8.62 -6.62
C ARG A 182 27.15 8.57 -7.34
N SER A 183 26.48 7.42 -7.36
CA SER A 183 25.14 7.31 -7.92
C SER A 183 24.10 8.09 -7.09
N ASP A 184 23.21 8.78 -7.79
CA ASP A 184 22.17 9.66 -7.27
C ASP A 184 20.75 9.10 -7.46
N TYR A 185 20.63 7.78 -7.59
CA TYR A 185 19.33 7.10 -7.67
C TYR A 185 18.44 7.38 -6.45
N LYS A 186 17.14 7.46 -6.70
CA LYS A 186 16.12 7.65 -5.66
C LYS A 186 16.09 6.44 -4.71
N HIS A 187 15.93 6.72 -3.43
CA HIS A 187 15.74 5.67 -2.42
C HIS A 187 14.35 5.04 -2.53
N GLY A 188 14.20 3.80 -2.05
CA GLY A 188 12.91 3.08 -2.06
C GLY A 188 11.76 3.90 -1.46
N TRP A 189 12.00 4.57 -0.32
CA TRP A 189 10.99 5.40 0.33
C TRP A 189 10.58 6.64 -0.48
N GLN A 190 11.48 7.19 -1.30
CA GLN A 190 11.17 8.32 -2.19
C GLN A 190 10.26 7.84 -3.33
N MET A 191 10.56 6.68 -3.92
CA MET A 191 9.71 6.07 -4.95
C MET A 191 8.32 5.69 -4.40
N GLU A 192 8.25 5.13 -3.19
CA GLU A 192 7.00 4.79 -2.52
C GLU A 192 6.14 6.02 -2.19
N GLN A 193 6.74 7.20 -1.99
CA GLN A 193 6.03 8.45 -1.79
C GLN A 193 5.55 9.06 -3.12
N GLU A 194 6.38 8.98 -4.16
CA GLU A 194 6.04 9.47 -5.50
C GLU A 194 4.90 8.67 -6.14
N GLY A 195 4.89 7.35 -5.98
CA GLY A 195 3.86 6.46 -6.53
C GLY A 195 2.41 6.88 -6.23
N PRO A 196 1.97 7.01 -4.96
CA PRO A 196 0.61 7.41 -4.59
C PRO A 196 0.34 8.90 -4.82
N SER A 197 1.39 9.73 -4.94
CA SER A 197 1.23 11.17 -5.20
C SER A 197 0.82 11.48 -6.65
N GLY A 198 0.69 10.46 -7.50
CA GLY A 198 0.05 10.57 -8.82
C GLY A 198 0.81 11.41 -9.85
N THR A 199 1.97 11.96 -9.50
CA THR A 199 2.80 12.73 -10.44
C THR A 199 3.26 11.88 -11.61
N HIS A 200 3.51 10.58 -11.41
CA HIS A 200 3.87 9.66 -12.49
C HIS A 200 2.67 9.07 -13.26
N ALA A 201 1.44 9.22 -12.78
CA ALA A 201 0.24 8.79 -13.53
C ALA A 201 -0.32 9.90 -14.45
N ALA A 202 0.13 11.14 -14.25
CA ALA A 202 -0.19 12.27 -15.12
C ALA A 202 0.91 12.54 -16.17
N ASP A 203 2.13 12.02 -15.99
CA ASP A 203 3.27 12.29 -16.90
C ASP A 203 3.39 11.31 -18.08
N ASP A 204 2.55 10.25 -18.13
CA ASP A 204 2.38 9.37 -19.30
C ASP A 204 1.23 9.83 -20.23
N SER A 205 0.70 11.05 -20.02
CA SER A 205 -0.12 11.73 -21.03
C SER A 205 0.79 12.56 -21.92
N ASP A 206 1.36 11.89 -22.91
CA ASP A 206 2.25 12.36 -23.99
C ASP A 206 1.57 13.43 -24.89
N GLY A 207 1.07 14.53 -24.32
CA GLY A 207 0.27 15.50 -25.04
C GLY A 207 -0.28 16.71 -24.26
N ASP A 208 0.38 17.18 -23.21
CA ASP A 208 0.01 18.46 -22.57
C ASP A 208 1.12 19.51 -22.72
N ASP A 209 1.09 20.25 -23.83
CA ASP A 209 1.97 21.38 -24.14
C ASP A 209 1.80 22.58 -23.17
N THR A 210 0.81 22.55 -22.27
CA THR A 210 0.58 23.64 -21.30
C THR A 210 1.52 23.56 -20.08
N LYS A 211 2.26 22.46 -19.88
CA LYS A 211 3.20 22.27 -18.75
C LYS A 211 4.38 23.25 -18.76
N TYR A 212 4.72 23.82 -19.92
CA TYR A 212 5.78 24.83 -20.08
C TYR A 212 5.25 26.25 -20.27
N GLU A 213 3.94 26.45 -20.23
CA GLU A 213 3.38 27.79 -20.14
C GLU A 213 3.66 28.32 -18.73
N ILE A 214 4.56 29.30 -18.65
CA ILE A 214 4.67 30.15 -17.47
C ILE A 214 3.35 30.92 -17.42
N HIS A 215 2.32 30.35 -16.81
CA HIS A 215 1.19 31.13 -16.35
C HIS A 215 1.79 32.15 -15.40
N SER A 216 1.76 33.42 -15.82
CA SER A 216 2.12 34.54 -14.97
C SER A 216 1.40 34.34 -13.64
N ASP A 217 2.18 34.39 -12.57
CA ASP A 217 1.88 34.08 -11.17
C ASP A 217 0.69 34.87 -10.62
N ASP A 218 -0.48 34.58 -11.16
CA ASP A 218 -1.75 35.16 -10.80
C ASP A 218 -2.60 34.02 -10.27
N GLU A 219 -2.31 33.66 -9.01
CA GLU A 219 -3.12 32.79 -8.15
C GLU A 219 -4.58 32.79 -8.61
N GLU A 220 -5.14 31.60 -8.88
CA GLU A 220 -6.47 31.39 -9.46
C GLU A 220 -7.58 31.96 -8.56
N LEU A 221 -7.73 33.29 -8.64
CA LEU A 221 -8.61 34.12 -7.85
C LEU A 221 -9.98 34.08 -8.56
N PRO A 222 -11.04 33.53 -7.91
CA PRO A 222 -12.34 33.38 -8.55
C PRO A 222 -12.89 34.72 -9.06
N PHE A 223 -13.49 34.74 -10.24
CA PHE A 223 -14.08 35.95 -10.84
C PHE A 223 -15.49 36.30 -10.34
N LYS A 224 -16.21 35.31 -9.78
CA LYS A 224 -17.61 35.44 -9.34
C LYS A 224 -17.80 34.88 -7.95
N CYS A 225 -18.73 35.46 -7.18
CA CYS A 225 -19.05 34.97 -5.86
C CYS A 225 -19.77 33.62 -5.93
N PHE A 226 -19.34 32.63 -5.15
CA PHE A 226 -19.95 31.30 -5.14
C PHE A 226 -21.41 31.30 -4.66
N ILE A 227 -21.80 32.27 -3.82
CA ILE A 227 -23.13 32.33 -3.20
C ILE A 227 -24.16 32.99 -4.12
N CYS A 228 -23.86 34.18 -4.67
CA CYS A 228 -24.78 34.88 -5.57
C CYS A 228 -24.52 34.61 -7.07
N ARG A 229 -23.36 34.04 -7.44
CA ARG A 229 -22.93 33.80 -8.83
C ARG A 229 -22.79 35.06 -9.69
N GLU A 230 -22.82 36.23 -9.06
CA GLU A 230 -22.60 37.55 -9.67
C GLU A 230 -21.13 37.99 -9.46
N SER A 231 -20.75 39.13 -10.06
CA SER A 231 -19.47 39.79 -9.77
C SER A 231 -19.39 40.16 -8.28
N PHE A 232 -18.16 40.28 -7.77
CA PHE A 232 -17.98 40.62 -6.37
C PHE A 232 -18.31 42.08 -6.09
N VAL A 233 -19.24 42.29 -5.16
CA VAL A 233 -19.54 43.60 -4.56
C VAL A 233 -18.97 43.57 -3.14
N ASP A 234 -17.98 44.43 -2.89
CA ASP A 234 -17.18 44.48 -1.65
C ASP A 234 -16.65 43.09 -1.24
N PRO A 235 -15.59 42.59 -1.91
CA PRO A 235 -15.08 41.25 -1.68
C PRO A 235 -14.46 41.11 -0.28
N VAL A 236 -14.83 40.05 0.43
CA VAL A 236 -14.28 39.66 1.73
C VAL A 236 -13.62 38.28 1.65
N VAL A 237 -12.50 38.13 2.35
CA VAL A 237 -11.75 36.89 2.47
C VAL A 237 -11.94 36.28 3.85
N THR A 238 -12.18 34.98 3.86
CA THR A 238 -12.26 34.16 5.08
C THR A 238 -10.89 33.55 5.40
N LYS A 239 -10.69 33.05 6.63
CA LYS A 239 -9.45 32.37 7.04
C LYS A 239 -9.03 31.21 6.13
N CYS A 240 -10.00 30.58 5.46
CA CYS A 240 -9.78 29.49 4.53
C CYS A 240 -9.49 29.97 3.10
N LYS A 241 -9.13 31.24 2.90
CA LYS A 241 -8.87 31.87 1.60
C LYS A 241 -10.04 31.76 0.60
N HIS A 242 -11.27 31.66 1.09
CA HIS A 242 -12.47 31.73 0.25
C HIS A 242 -13.02 33.15 0.21
N TYR A 243 -13.41 33.58 -0.99
CA TYR A 243 -13.87 34.93 -1.30
C TYR A 243 -15.39 35.00 -1.48
N PHE A 244 -16.02 36.01 -0.90
CA PHE A 244 -17.47 36.24 -0.97
C PHE A 244 -17.76 37.74 -1.04
N CYS A 245 -18.97 38.13 -1.46
CA CYS A 245 -19.45 39.50 -1.26
C CYS A 245 -19.79 39.72 0.23
N GLU A 246 -19.65 40.94 0.74
CA GLU A 246 -19.98 41.29 2.13
C GLU A 246 -21.39 40.81 2.52
N ARG A 247 -22.38 41.13 1.69
CA ARG A 247 -23.79 40.75 1.92
C ARG A 247 -23.98 39.24 1.95
N CYS A 248 -23.29 38.52 1.08
CA CYS A 248 -23.37 37.06 0.98
C CYS A 248 -22.70 36.37 2.18
N ALA A 249 -21.54 36.88 2.61
CA ALA A 249 -20.83 36.39 3.79
C ALA A 249 -21.67 36.57 5.06
N LEU A 250 -22.29 37.75 5.23
CA LEU A 250 -23.17 38.04 6.37
C LEU A 250 -24.47 37.23 6.34
N ALA A 251 -25.08 37.05 5.16
CA ALA A 251 -26.27 36.21 5.01
C ALA A 251 -25.99 34.73 5.33
N GLN A 252 -24.82 34.24 4.93
CA GLN A 252 -24.39 32.88 5.26
C GLN A 252 -24.07 32.75 6.75
N PHE A 253 -23.38 33.74 7.35
CA PHE A 253 -23.04 33.72 8.79
C PHE A 253 -24.28 33.68 9.68
N LYS A 254 -25.36 34.36 9.28
CA LYS A 254 -26.68 34.28 9.96
C LYS A 254 -27.29 32.88 9.92
N LYS A 255 -27.03 32.09 8.87
CA LYS A 255 -27.54 30.72 8.72
C LYS A 255 -26.59 29.67 9.33
N SER A 256 -25.28 29.86 9.16
CA SER A 256 -24.24 28.97 9.67
C SER A 256 -22.94 29.74 9.88
N SER A 257 -22.27 29.53 11.01
CA SER A 257 -20.94 30.08 11.31
C SER A 257 -19.79 29.37 10.57
N ARG A 258 -20.10 28.64 9.48
CA ARG A 258 -19.16 27.85 8.67
C ARG A 258 -19.04 28.43 7.27
N CYS A 259 -17.87 28.23 6.65
CA CYS A 259 -17.63 28.61 5.27
C CYS A 259 -18.51 27.79 4.31
N ALA A 260 -19.06 28.42 3.28
CA ALA A 260 -19.94 27.77 2.30
C ALA A 260 -19.22 26.78 1.38
N ILE A 261 -17.90 26.86 1.24
CA ILE A 261 -17.11 26.02 0.31
C ILE A 261 -16.50 24.84 1.06
N CYS A 262 -15.70 25.09 2.09
CA CYS A 262 -14.97 24.04 2.81
C CYS A 262 -15.58 23.61 4.16
N GLY A 263 -16.64 24.27 4.63
CA GLY A 263 -17.27 23.96 5.92
C GLY A 263 -16.41 24.27 7.15
N VAL A 264 -15.26 24.93 6.99
CA VAL A 264 -14.40 25.38 8.10
C VAL A 264 -15.10 26.50 8.88
N GLN A 265 -14.97 26.49 10.20
CA GLN A 265 -15.59 27.49 11.07
C GLN A 265 -14.92 28.86 10.89
N THR A 266 -15.70 29.88 10.52
CA THR A 266 -15.16 31.22 10.21
C THR A 266 -14.93 32.07 11.46
N ASN A 267 -15.47 31.69 12.62
CA ASN A 267 -15.35 32.40 13.90
C ASN A 267 -15.73 33.90 13.82
N GLY A 268 -16.62 34.26 12.89
CA GLY A 268 -17.06 35.66 12.69
C GLY A 268 -15.98 36.59 12.12
N MET A 269 -14.85 36.05 11.67
CA MET A 269 -13.77 36.84 11.06
C MET A 269 -13.90 36.87 9.54
N PHE A 270 -14.20 38.05 9.01
CA PHE A 270 -14.22 38.37 7.59
C PHE A 270 -13.32 39.59 7.37
N ASN A 271 -12.23 39.40 6.62
CA ASN A 271 -11.31 40.49 6.31
C ASN A 271 -11.64 41.05 4.92
N PRO A 272 -11.54 42.37 4.68
CA PRO A 272 -11.70 42.91 3.34
C PRO A 272 -10.61 42.39 2.39
N ALA A 273 -10.99 41.87 1.23
CA ALA A 273 -10.07 41.29 0.26
C ALA A 273 -9.50 42.38 -0.65
N LYS A 274 -8.45 43.07 -0.18
CA LYS A 274 -7.82 44.18 -0.91
C LYS A 274 -7.22 43.76 -2.26
N GLU A 275 -6.69 42.54 -2.34
CA GLU A 275 -6.07 41.98 -3.55
C GLU A 275 -7.10 41.75 -4.65
N LEU A 276 -8.25 41.14 -4.32
CA LEU A 276 -9.36 41.00 -5.27
C LEU A 276 -9.97 42.34 -5.67
N ALA A 277 -10.16 43.26 -4.71
CA ALA A 277 -10.70 44.58 -5.00
C ALA A 277 -9.77 45.39 -5.93
N ALA A 278 -8.45 45.22 -5.83
CA ALA A 278 -7.49 45.85 -6.73
C ALA A 278 -7.57 45.26 -8.15
N ARG A 279 -7.69 43.93 -8.28
CA ARG A 279 -7.83 43.27 -9.60
C ARG A 279 -9.16 43.55 -10.30
N LEU A 280 -10.26 43.68 -9.56
CA LEU A 280 -11.55 44.06 -10.15
C LEU A 280 -11.48 45.48 -10.74
N LYS A 281 -10.82 46.40 -10.04
CA LYS A 281 -10.61 47.77 -10.53
C LYS A 281 -9.68 47.83 -11.75
N SER A 282 -8.60 47.05 -11.79
CA SER A 282 -7.74 47.02 -12.97
C SER A 282 -8.47 46.45 -14.19
N LYS A 283 -9.31 45.42 -13.98
CA LYS A 283 -10.11 44.83 -15.05
C LYS A 283 -11.22 45.74 -15.57
N GLU A 284 -11.85 46.53 -14.70
CA GLU A 284 -12.81 47.56 -15.10
C GLU A 284 -12.14 48.63 -15.98
N LEU A 285 -10.92 49.06 -15.60
CA LEU A 285 -10.15 50.03 -16.39
C LEU A 285 -9.72 49.49 -17.76
N GLU A 286 -9.37 48.20 -17.85
CA GLU A 286 -9.04 47.54 -19.12
C GLU A 286 -10.27 47.42 -20.03
N GLN A 287 -11.44 47.10 -19.47
CA GLN A 287 -12.70 46.99 -20.23
C GLN A 287 -13.19 48.34 -20.77
N ASP A 288 -12.99 49.42 -20.01
CA ASP A 288 -13.30 50.77 -20.50
C ASP A 288 -12.37 51.17 -21.65
N SER A 289 -11.09 50.76 -21.62
CA SER A 289 -10.11 51.09 -22.68
C SER A 289 -10.29 50.33 -24.00
N ASP A 290 -10.94 49.16 -23.98
CA ASP A 290 -11.28 48.37 -25.18
C ASP A 290 -12.63 48.77 -25.80
N SER A 291 -13.34 49.74 -25.22
CA SER A 291 -14.69 50.17 -25.63
C SER A 291 -14.77 51.53 -26.34
N ASP A 292 -13.62 52.19 -26.57
CA ASP A 292 -13.42 53.33 -27.49
C ASP A 292 -12.80 52.88 -28.82
#